data_AF-A0A672TEK2-F1
#
_entry.id   AF-A0A672TEK2-F1
#
_cell.length_a   1.000
_cell.length_b   1.000
_cell.length_c   1.000
_cell.angle_alpha   90.00
_cell.angle_beta   90.00
_cell.angle_gamma   90.00
#
_symmetry.space_group_name_H-M   'P 1'
#
loop_
_entity.id
_entity.type
_entity.pdbx_description
1 polymer ?
#
loop_
_entity_poly.entity_id
_entity_poly.type
_entity_poly.pdbx_seq_one_letter_code
_entity_poly.pdbx_strand_id
1 'polypeptide(L)'
;MSCSYGFMMGLAKWAHQKCGRLGKKATYRWAQDRRIVINLDIVKTVIAQCPICQHTQQRTVPHIVRGQLNRGKLPGQIWQMIYVLCRPIRVGNMCVQLCTHTLDI
;
A
#
# COMPACT_ATOMS: atom_id res chain seq x y z
N MET A 1 -10.20 37.66 -9.27
CA MET A 1 -9.07 36.82 -8.79
C MET A 1 -9.09 35.36 -9.29
N SER A 2 -10.13 34.91 -10.01
CA SER A 2 -10.36 33.48 -10.31
C SER A 2 -9.59 32.91 -11.52
N CYS A 3 -9.15 33.77 -12.46
CA CYS A 3 -8.53 33.33 -13.72
C CYS A 3 -7.11 32.73 -13.50
N SER A 4 -6.33 33.31 -12.60
CA SER A 4 -4.96 32.83 -12.30
C SER A 4 -4.94 31.54 -11.48
N TYR A 5 -5.94 31.34 -10.60
CA TYR A 5 -6.04 30.15 -9.76
C TYR A 5 -6.34 28.88 -10.58
N GLY A 6 -7.23 28.98 -11.58
CA GLY A 6 -7.54 27.85 -12.47
C GLY A 6 -6.34 27.39 -13.31
N PHE A 7 -5.55 28.35 -13.80
CA PHE A 7 -4.32 28.05 -14.55
C PHE A 7 -3.28 27.30 -13.69
N MET A 8 -3.02 27.77 -12.47
CA MET A 8 -2.09 27.11 -11.55
C MET A 8 -2.56 25.69 -11.16
N MET A 9 -3.88 25.47 -11.05
CA MET A 9 -4.45 24.15 -10.80
C MET A 9 -4.20 23.18 -11.96
N GLY A 10 -4.31 23.65 -13.20
CA GLY A 10 -3.99 22.87 -14.40
C GLY A 10 -2.52 22.46 -14.46
N LEU A 11 -1.61 23.40 -14.19
CA LEU A 11 -0.17 23.13 -14.11
C LEU A 11 0.19 22.15 -12.99
N ALA A 12 -0.40 22.30 -11.81
CA ALA A 12 -0.21 21.37 -10.70
C ALA A 12 -0.68 19.95 -11.05
N LYS A 13 -1.84 19.80 -11.72
CA LYS A 13 -2.33 18.51 -12.21
C LYS A 13 -1.37 17.89 -13.21
N TRP A 14 -0.86 18.67 -14.15
CA TRP A 14 0.09 18.20 -15.15
C TRP A 14 1.43 17.78 -14.52
N ALA A 15 1.99 18.59 -13.63
CA ALA A 15 3.20 18.26 -12.89
C ALA A 15 3.05 16.98 -12.06
N HIS A 16 1.90 16.82 -11.39
CA HIS A 16 1.58 15.63 -10.61
C HIS A 16 1.52 14.34 -11.46
N GLN A 17 1.00 14.44 -12.69
CA GLN A 17 0.98 13.32 -13.62
C GLN A 17 2.39 13.00 -14.15
N LYS A 18 3.18 14.03 -14.51
CA LYS A 18 4.53 13.86 -15.06
C LYS A 18 5.56 13.34 -14.05
N CYS A 19 5.38 13.64 -12.76
CA CYS A 19 6.22 13.09 -11.70
C CYS A 19 5.85 11.65 -11.31
N GLY A 20 4.90 11.01 -12.00
CA GLY A 20 4.49 9.64 -11.68
C GLY A 20 3.66 9.53 -10.41
N ARG A 21 2.98 10.61 -10.01
CA ARG A 21 2.11 10.66 -8.81
C ARG A 21 2.82 10.33 -7.49
N LEU A 22 4.12 10.59 -7.42
CA LEU A 22 5.00 10.37 -6.25
C LEU A 22 4.68 11.28 -5.04
N GLY A 23 3.55 11.98 -5.06
CA GLY A 23 3.07 12.84 -3.98
C GLY A 23 3.58 14.28 -4.04
N LYS A 24 3.40 14.99 -2.91
CA LYS A 24 3.52 16.45 -2.81
C LYS A 24 4.93 16.96 -3.09
N LYS A 25 5.93 16.39 -2.41
CA LYS A 25 7.33 16.85 -2.53
C LYS A 25 7.87 16.64 -3.94
N ALA A 26 7.58 15.49 -4.55
CA ALA A 26 7.99 15.18 -5.91
C ALA A 26 7.33 16.11 -6.93
N THR A 27 6.03 16.38 -6.78
CA THR A 27 5.30 17.32 -7.65
C THR A 27 5.85 18.74 -7.54
N TYR A 28 6.15 19.21 -6.32
CA TYR A 28 6.72 20.54 -6.10
C TYR A 28 8.14 20.65 -6.67
N ARG A 29 9.00 19.65 -6.42
CA ARG A 29 10.38 19.63 -6.95
C ARG A 29 10.41 19.56 -8.48
N TRP A 30 9.58 18.71 -9.08
CA TRP A 30 9.46 18.58 -10.53
C TRP A 30 9.16 19.94 -11.22
N ALA A 31 8.35 20.77 -10.55
CA ALA A 31 8.00 22.10 -11.02
C ALA A 31 9.12 23.12 -10.82
N GLN A 32 9.78 23.10 -9.66
CA GLN A 32 10.94 23.95 -9.37
C GLN A 32 12.08 23.71 -10.38
N ASP A 33 12.36 22.45 -10.70
CA ASP A 33 13.38 22.06 -11.69
C ASP A 33 13.11 22.67 -13.08
N ARG A 34 11.85 22.99 -13.37
CA ARG A 34 11.38 23.58 -14.64
C ARG A 34 11.01 25.06 -14.53
N ARG A 35 11.35 25.70 -13.40
CA ARG A 35 11.02 27.10 -13.09
C ARG A 35 9.52 27.42 -13.17
N ILE A 36 8.66 26.43 -12.98
CA ILE A 36 7.21 26.62 -12.90
C ILE A 36 6.86 26.94 -11.45
N VAL A 37 6.33 28.15 -11.22
CA VAL A 37 5.87 28.56 -9.90
C VAL A 37 4.51 27.91 -9.61
N ILE A 38 4.47 27.01 -8.62
CA ILE A 38 3.22 26.42 -8.14
C ILE A 38 3.18 26.44 -6.62
N ASN A 39 2.05 26.86 -6.07
CA ASN A 39 1.84 26.89 -4.63
C ASN A 39 1.65 25.46 -4.08
N LEU A 40 2.32 25.16 -2.97
CA LEU A 40 2.21 23.90 -2.23
C LEU A 40 0.76 23.56 -1.83
N ASP A 41 -0.10 24.54 -1.57
CA ASP A 41 -1.50 24.30 -1.20
C ASP A 41 -2.36 23.86 -2.39
N ILE A 42 -2.05 24.37 -3.59
CA ILE A 42 -2.66 23.90 -4.84
C ILE A 42 -2.21 22.46 -5.09
N VAL A 43 -0.93 22.14 -4.87
CA VAL A 43 -0.41 20.76 -5.01
C VAL A 43 -1.10 19.80 -4.04
N LYS A 44 -1.31 20.18 -2.77
CA LYS A 44 -2.07 19.37 -1.81
C LYS A 44 -3.48 19.09 -2.32
N THR A 45 -4.17 20.13 -2.80
CA THR A 45 -5.54 20.03 -3.34
C THR A 45 -5.58 19.08 -4.54
N VAL A 46 -4.66 19.21 -5.49
CA VAL A 46 -4.57 18.33 -6.66
C VAL A 46 -4.38 16.86 -6.29
N ILE A 47 -3.50 16.59 -5.33
CA ILE A 47 -3.22 15.21 -4.88
C ILE A 47 -4.43 14.64 -4.16
N ALA A 48 -5.03 15.41 -3.25
CA ALA A 48 -6.21 14.99 -2.50
C ALA A 48 -7.42 14.71 -3.42
N GLN A 49 -7.54 15.44 -4.53
CA GLN A 49 -8.61 15.25 -5.53
C GLN A 49 -8.25 14.25 -6.64
N CYS A 50 -7.06 13.63 -6.60
CA CYS A 50 -6.63 12.71 -7.65
C CYS A 50 -7.24 11.31 -7.44
N PRO A 51 -8.14 10.81 -8.31
CA PRO A 51 -8.87 9.56 -8.06
C PRO A 51 -7.94 8.35 -7.89
N ILE A 52 -6.88 8.26 -8.69
CA ILE A 52 -5.92 7.14 -8.60
C ILE A 52 -5.17 7.20 -7.27
N CYS A 53 -4.74 8.39 -6.84
CA CYS A 53 -4.06 8.53 -5.55
C CYS A 53 -5.00 8.23 -4.38
N GLN A 54 -6.27 8.62 -4.46
CA GLN A 54 -7.28 8.26 -3.46
C GLN A 54 -7.43 6.73 -3.36
N HIS A 55 -7.55 6.02 -4.49
CA HIS A 55 -7.65 4.57 -4.50
C HIS A 55 -6.37 3.87 -4.02
N THR A 56 -5.18 4.38 -4.36
CA THR A 56 -3.91 3.81 -3.89
C THR A 56 -3.66 4.08 -2.41
N GLN A 57 -4.01 5.27 -1.91
CA GLN A 57 -3.86 5.64 -0.51
C GLN A 57 -4.75 4.78 0.41
N GLN A 58 -5.95 4.43 -0.03
CA GLN A 58 -6.82 3.49 0.69
C GLN A 58 -6.20 2.09 0.82
N ARG A 59 -5.30 1.69 -0.08
CA ARG A 59 -4.66 0.36 -0.07
C ARG A 59 -3.40 0.29 0.78
N THR A 60 -2.82 1.43 1.19
CA THR A 60 -1.48 1.45 1.80
C THR A 60 -1.48 1.15 3.30
N VAL A 61 -2.63 1.28 3.96
CA VAL A 61 -2.81 0.81 5.34
C VAL A 61 -3.56 -0.51 5.26
N PRO A 62 -2.92 -1.66 5.54
CA PRO A 62 -3.66 -2.89 5.68
C PRO A 62 -4.67 -2.68 6.81
N HIS A 63 -5.94 -2.88 6.50
CA HIS A 63 -6.97 -2.96 7.52
C HIS A 63 -6.77 -4.27 8.29
N ILE A 64 -5.89 -4.24 9.30
CA ILE A 64 -5.60 -5.40 10.15
C ILE A 64 -6.76 -5.53 11.14
N VAL A 65 -7.78 -6.29 10.79
CA VAL A 65 -8.77 -6.77 11.77
C VAL A 65 -8.08 -7.84 12.60
N ARG A 66 -7.80 -7.51 13.87
CA ARG A 66 -7.34 -8.51 14.84
C ARG A 66 -8.56 -9.27 15.35
N GLY A 67 -8.77 -10.49 14.85
CA GLY A 67 -9.68 -11.46 15.44
C GLY A 67 -8.96 -12.41 16.40
N GLN A 68 -9.71 -13.07 17.29
CA GLN A 68 -9.20 -14.23 18.04
C GLN A 68 -9.59 -15.51 17.31
N LEU A 69 -8.61 -16.40 17.10
CA LEU A 69 -8.88 -17.76 16.61
C LEU A 69 -9.39 -18.62 17.79
N ASN A 70 -10.55 -19.22 17.64
CA ASN A 70 -11.07 -20.18 18.62
C ASN A 70 -10.19 -21.44 18.62
N ARG A 71 -9.79 -21.90 19.81
CA ARG A 71 -8.95 -23.10 19.99
C ARG A 71 -9.72 -24.36 20.41
N GLY A 72 -11.05 -24.26 20.54
CA GLY A 72 -11.88 -25.32 21.11
C GLY A 72 -11.81 -25.32 22.64
N LYS A 73 -12.73 -26.03 23.30
CA LYS A 73 -12.76 -26.21 24.76
C LYS A 73 -12.25 -27.58 25.19
N LEU A 74 -12.29 -28.55 24.29
CA LEU A 74 -11.88 -29.93 24.53
C LEU A 74 -10.66 -30.29 23.67
N PRO A 75 -9.78 -31.20 24.14
CA PRO A 75 -8.68 -31.72 23.35
C PRO A 75 -9.18 -32.28 22.01
N GLY A 76 -8.49 -31.92 20.93
CA GLY A 76 -8.84 -32.37 19.58
C GLY A 76 -10.13 -31.77 19.01
N GLN A 77 -10.76 -30.76 19.63
CA GLN A 77 -11.96 -30.15 19.06
C GLN A 77 -11.66 -29.29 17.82
N ILE A 78 -10.48 -28.67 17.78
CA ILE A 78 -10.03 -27.83 16.66
C ILE A 78 -8.56 -28.14 16.38
N TRP A 79 -8.25 -28.45 15.13
CA TRP A 79 -6.88 -28.65 14.65
C TRP A 79 -6.62 -27.74 13.44
N GLN A 80 -5.42 -27.17 13.37
CA GLN A 80 -4.97 -26.39 12.23
C GLN A 80 -3.90 -27.18 11.48
N MET A 81 -4.11 -27.39 10.18
CA MET A 81 -3.15 -28.05 9.30
C MET A 81 -2.44 -26.99 8.47
N ILE A 82 -1.11 -27.03 8.45
CA ILE A 82 -0.30 -26.17 7.59
C ILE A 82 0.68 -27.03 6.82
N TYR A 83 0.76 -26.81 5.52
CA TYR A 83 1.80 -27.38 4.66
C TYR A 83 2.99 -26.43 4.65
N VAL A 84 4.13 -26.89 5.17
CA VAL A 84 5.38 -26.14 5.09
C VAL A 84 6.24 -26.78 4.01
N LEU A 85 6.48 -26.03 2.94
CA LEU A 85 7.42 -26.43 1.90
C LEU A 85 8.84 -26.23 2.43
N CYS A 86 9.51 -27.31 2.82
CA CYS A 86 10.92 -27.28 3.17
C CYS A 86 11.76 -27.34 1.89
N ARG A 87 12.62 -26.33 1.67
CA ARG A 87 13.57 -26.33 0.55
C ARG A 87 14.67 -27.36 0.82
N PRO A 88 14.98 -28.27 -0.12
CA PRO A 88 16.02 -29.27 0.11
C PRO A 88 17.40 -28.60 0.23
N ILE A 89 18.16 -28.94 1.27
CA ILE A 89 19.53 -28.46 1.50
C ILE A 89 20.53 -29.18 0.56
N ARG A 90 20.15 -30.34 -0.01
CA ARG A 90 20.92 -31.07 -1.03
C ARG A 90 19.97 -31.63 -2.09
N VAL A 91 20.35 -31.48 -3.37
CA VAL A 91 19.60 -31.93 -4.55
C VAL A 91 19.30 -33.42 -4.39
N GLY A 92 18.02 -33.80 -4.34
CA GLY A 92 17.64 -35.20 -4.21
C GLY A 92 16.16 -35.41 -3.94
N ASN A 93 15.62 -34.89 -2.84
CA ASN A 93 14.24 -35.19 -2.44
C ASN A 93 13.53 -33.92 -1.94
N MET A 94 12.38 -33.58 -2.54
CA MET A 94 11.45 -32.60 -1.98
C MET A 94 10.55 -33.32 -0.97
N CYS A 95 10.80 -33.16 0.32
CA CYS A 95 9.92 -33.67 1.36
C CYS A 95 8.83 -32.63 1.65
N VAL A 96 7.56 -33.01 1.51
CA VAL A 96 6.44 -32.23 2.07
C VAL A 96 6.26 -32.70 3.50
N GLN A 97 6.61 -31.85 4.47
CA GLN A 97 6.34 -32.13 5.87
C GLN A 97 4.97 -31.57 6.23
N LEU A 98 4.02 -32.44 6.56
CA LEU A 98 2.76 -32.04 7.18
C LEU A 98 3.03 -31.78 8.66
N CYS A 99 3.01 -30.52 9.07
CA CYS A 99 3.06 -30.16 10.49
C CYS A 99 1.64 -29.98 11.00
N THR A 100 1.15 -30.95 11.76
CA THR A 100 -0.07 -30.78 12.57
C THR A 100 0.36 -30.27 13.94
N HIS A 101 0.20 -28.97 14.19
CA HIS A 101 0.25 -28.46 15.56
C HIS A 101 -1.16 -28.54 16.13
N THR A 102 -1.35 -29.37 17.16
CA THR A 102 -2.45 -29.13 18.08
C THR A 102 -2.15 -27.83 18.80
N LEU A 103 -3.08 -26.87 18.76
CA LEU A 103 -2.99 -25.62 19.52
C LEU A 103 -3.33 -25.90 21.00
N ASP A 104 -2.67 -26.88 21.61
CA ASP A 104 -2.89 -27.27 23.00
C ASP A 104 -1.79 -26.63 23.88
N ILE A 105 -2.22 -25.57 24.60
CA ILE A 105 -1.64 -24.93 25.80
C ILE A 105 -0.22 -24.36 25.69
#